data_AF-A0A959SAT0-F1
#
_entry.id   AF-A0A959SAT0-F1
#
_cell.length_a   1.000
_cell.length_b   1.000
_cell.length_c   1.000
_cell.angle_alpha   90.00
_cell.angle_beta   90.00
_cell.angle_gamma   90.00
#
_symmetry.space_group_name_H-M   'P 1'
#
loop_
_entity.id
_entity.type
_entity.pdbx_description
1 polymer ?
#
loop_
_entity_poly.entity_id
_entity_poly.type
_entity_poly.pdbx_seq_one_letter_code
_entity_poly.pdbx_strand_id
1 'polypeptide(L)'
;MRSIVRTFLVSMGLLALIEGQAQSEEDALRISSLMTGGTARSNGLANAFGAVGADPVSIGINPAGFGLYRTSELSLTPSLEVNDANSTFYRTKAADTQTRFYFNNLALILNNPSDGGGDWRSGTFGVVYDRQQTHHWRKQAIGDRVPGTFLQRFVNEASGTRVDDLNNDAFPFSSSLAWYTYGIDQLDSTANTYVSAIPFG
;
A
#
# COMPACT_ATOMS: atom_id res chain seq x y z
N MET A 1 -14.92 23.65 -36.78
CA MET A 1 -15.12 23.65 -35.30
C MET A 1 -15.96 22.46 -34.81
N ARG A 2 -17.16 22.21 -35.37
CA ARG A 2 -18.03 21.08 -34.97
C ARG A 2 -17.43 19.67 -35.17
N SER A 3 -16.55 19.48 -36.16
CA SER A 3 -15.86 18.20 -36.40
C SER A 3 -14.77 17.91 -35.37
N ILE A 4 -13.97 18.92 -35.00
CA ILE A 4 -12.91 18.81 -33.98
C ILE A 4 -13.51 18.50 -32.61
N VAL A 5 -14.62 19.16 -32.25
CA VAL A 5 -15.33 18.91 -30.98
C VAL A 5 -15.87 17.48 -30.91
N ARG A 6 -16.39 16.93 -32.03
CA ARG A 6 -16.83 15.53 -32.10
C ARG A 6 -15.67 14.55 -31.96
N THR A 7 -14.55 14.80 -32.63
CA THR A 7 -13.36 13.95 -32.51
C THR A 7 -12.81 13.95 -31.08
N PHE A 8 -12.78 15.11 -30.42
CA PHE A 8 -12.35 15.25 -29.02
C PHE A 8 -13.27 14.49 -28.06
N LEU A 9 -14.59 14.61 -28.25
CA LEU A 9 -15.58 13.89 -27.43
C LEU A 9 -15.51 12.37 -27.63
N VAL A 10 -15.29 11.90 -28.86
CA VAL A 10 -15.12 10.46 -29.17
C VAL A 10 -13.82 9.91 -28.57
N SER A 11 -12.71 10.65 -28.63
CA SER A 11 -11.46 10.22 -27.99
C SER A 11 -11.57 10.15 -26.47
N MET A 12 -12.31 11.08 -25.85
CA MET A 12 -12.53 11.09 -24.41
C MET A 12 -13.44 9.94 -23.96
N GLY A 13 -14.42 9.54 -24.79
CA GLY A 13 -15.26 8.37 -24.56
C GLY A 13 -14.51 7.04 -24.71
N LEU A 14 -13.57 6.94 -25.66
CA LEU A 14 -12.73 5.74 -25.82
C LEU A 14 -11.72 5.56 -24.67
N LEU A 15 -11.21 6.66 -24.10
CA LEU A 15 -10.37 6.65 -22.89
C LEU A 15 -11.14 6.26 -21.62
N ALA A 16 -12.47 6.26 -21.63
CA ALA A 16 -13.29 5.86 -20.49
C ALA A 16 -13.58 4.34 -20.45
N LEU A 17 -13.17 3.58 -21.47
CA LEU A 17 -13.35 2.12 -21.56
C LEU A 17 -12.20 1.31 -20.96
N ILE A 18 -11.27 1.98 -20.27
CA ILE A 18 -10.14 1.30 -19.64
C ILE A 18 -10.65 0.63 -18.37
N GLU A 19 -10.42 -0.67 -18.27
CA GLU A 19 -10.91 -1.54 -17.21
C GLU A 19 -10.62 -0.97 -15.81
N GLY A 20 -11.64 -0.98 -14.95
CA GLY A 20 -11.48 -0.64 -13.54
C GLY A 20 -10.66 -1.72 -12.84
N GLN A 21 -9.41 -1.40 -12.51
CA GLN A 21 -8.63 -2.19 -11.56
C GLN A 21 -9.33 -2.06 -10.20
N ALA A 22 -9.82 -3.17 -9.64
CA ALA A 22 -10.35 -3.17 -8.29
C ALA A 22 -9.21 -2.84 -7.32
N GLN A 23 -9.22 -1.64 -6.74
CA GLN A 23 -8.31 -1.26 -5.67
C GLN A 23 -8.93 -1.66 -4.33
N SER A 24 -8.13 -2.26 -3.45
CA SER A 24 -8.60 -2.57 -2.10
C SER A 24 -8.67 -1.31 -1.25
N GLU A 25 -9.53 -1.29 -0.23
CA GLU A 25 -9.51 -0.28 0.83
C GLU A 25 -8.14 -0.18 1.50
N GLU A 26 -7.40 -1.30 1.56
CA GLU A 26 -6.02 -1.33 2.04
C GLU A 26 -5.07 -0.55 1.15
N ASP A 27 -5.27 -0.55 -0.18
CA ASP A 27 -4.44 0.21 -1.11
C ASP A 27 -4.72 1.71 -0.98
N ALA A 28 -6.01 2.08 -0.83
CA ALA A 28 -6.40 3.45 -0.56
C ALA A 28 -5.78 3.97 0.75
N LEU A 29 -5.85 3.19 1.83
CA LEU A 29 -5.23 3.54 3.10
C LEU A 29 -3.70 3.66 2.96
N ARG A 30 -3.07 2.72 2.26
CA ARG A 30 -1.62 2.70 2.05
C ARG A 30 -1.11 3.91 1.27
N ILE A 31 -1.88 4.42 0.31
CA ILE A 31 -1.53 5.61 -0.47
C ILE A 31 -1.94 6.90 0.28
N SER A 32 -2.94 6.83 1.16
CA SER A 32 -3.41 7.99 1.93
C SER A 32 -2.37 8.57 2.89
N SER A 33 -1.43 7.73 3.37
CA SER A 33 -0.32 8.19 4.21
C SER A 33 0.80 8.77 3.33
N LEU A 34 0.77 10.08 3.11
CA LEU A 34 1.88 10.76 2.46
C LEU A 34 2.97 11.06 3.50
N MET A 35 3.94 10.17 3.63
CA MET A 35 5.19 10.53 4.28
C MET A 35 6.04 11.27 3.25
N THR A 36 6.34 12.54 3.49
CA THR A 36 7.23 13.28 2.58
C THR A 36 8.62 12.68 2.67
N GLY A 37 9.07 12.04 1.59
CA GLY A 37 10.50 11.93 1.35
C GLY A 37 11.11 13.30 1.15
N GLY A 38 12.43 13.34 1.01
CA GLY A 38 13.09 14.61 0.91
C GLY A 38 14.60 14.56 0.80
N THR A 39 15.22 15.74 0.84
CA THR A 39 16.68 15.87 0.84
C THR A 39 17.26 15.31 2.15
N ALA A 40 18.56 15.01 2.16
CA ALA A 40 19.25 14.64 3.41
C ALA A 40 19.10 15.75 4.47
N ARG A 41 19.09 17.02 4.04
CA ARG A 41 18.85 18.19 4.88
C ARG A 41 17.44 18.17 5.46
N SER A 42 16.41 17.97 4.62
CA SER A 42 15.02 17.96 5.07
C SER A 42 14.73 16.82 6.04
N ASN A 43 15.18 15.61 5.72
CA ASN A 43 15.01 14.44 6.57
C ASN A 43 15.72 14.59 7.92
N GLY A 44 16.91 15.19 7.94
CA GLY A 44 17.65 15.46 9.19
C GLY A 44 16.91 16.40 10.16
N LEU A 45 16.02 17.26 9.65
CA LEU A 45 15.14 18.12 10.45
C LEU A 45 13.69 17.61 10.49
N ALA A 46 13.46 16.31 10.29
CA ALA A 46 12.13 15.70 10.28
C ALA A 46 11.13 16.39 9.32
N ASN A 47 11.62 16.88 8.18
CA ASN A 47 10.88 17.63 7.16
C ASN A 47 10.21 18.92 7.65
N ALA A 48 10.77 19.58 8.68
CA ALA A 48 10.30 20.86 9.20
C ALA A 48 10.50 22.08 8.26
N PHE A 49 10.94 21.88 7.01
CA PHE A 49 11.29 22.95 6.06
C PHE A 49 10.12 23.71 5.43
N GLY A 50 8.87 23.39 5.79
CA GLY A 50 7.70 24.18 5.38
C GLY A 50 7.77 25.67 5.77
N ALA A 51 8.53 26.00 6.83
CA ALA A 51 8.68 27.37 7.36
C ALA A 51 10.01 28.05 6.98
N VAL A 52 11.09 27.30 6.74
CA VAL A 52 12.43 27.84 6.46
C VAL A 52 12.62 28.13 4.96
N GLY A 53 11.96 27.35 4.10
CA GLY A 53 12.02 27.49 2.63
C GLY A 53 13.41 27.26 2.04
N ALA A 54 13.58 27.58 0.75
CA ALA A 54 14.81 27.36 -0.01
C ALA A 54 15.40 25.92 0.12
N ASP A 55 14.52 24.91 0.22
CA ASP A 55 14.85 23.49 0.11
C ASP A 55 13.98 22.85 -0.99
N PRO A 56 14.48 21.89 -1.79
CA PRO A 56 13.70 21.33 -2.88
C PRO A 56 12.35 20.74 -2.43
N VAL A 57 12.30 20.15 -1.24
CA VAL A 57 11.11 19.51 -0.67
C VAL A 57 10.07 20.55 -0.25
N SER A 58 10.50 21.77 0.04
CA SER A 58 9.60 22.85 0.45
C SER A 58 8.57 23.19 -0.62
N ILE A 59 8.80 22.90 -1.92
CA ILE A 59 7.82 23.12 -2.99
C ILE A 59 6.53 22.32 -2.74
N GLY A 60 6.66 21.07 -2.29
CA GLY A 60 5.53 20.19 -2.01
C GLY A 60 4.79 20.51 -0.70
N ILE A 61 5.43 21.25 0.22
CA ILE A 61 4.87 21.62 1.53
C ILE A 61 4.29 23.04 1.49
N ASN A 62 5.08 24.00 0.98
CA ASN A 62 4.77 25.42 0.89
C ASN A 62 5.41 26.04 -0.36
N PRO A 63 4.66 26.18 -1.47
CA PRO A 63 5.17 26.73 -2.72
C PRO A 63 5.79 28.13 -2.60
N ALA A 64 5.39 28.94 -1.60
CA ALA A 64 5.98 30.27 -1.39
C ALA A 64 7.46 30.20 -0.99
N GLY A 65 7.89 29.11 -0.35
CA GLY A 65 9.29 28.87 0.01
C GLY A 65 10.21 28.76 -1.21
N PHE A 66 9.66 28.49 -2.40
CA PHE A 66 10.40 28.44 -3.65
C PHE A 66 10.95 29.81 -4.08
N GLY A 67 10.26 30.90 -3.73
CA GLY A 67 10.72 32.27 -4.00
C GLY A 67 11.90 32.72 -3.14
N LEU A 68 12.31 31.92 -2.15
CA LEU A 68 13.46 32.21 -1.29
C LEU A 68 14.79 31.74 -1.88
N TYR A 69 14.77 30.99 -2.99
CA TYR A 69 15.98 30.61 -3.71
C TYR A 69 16.68 31.84 -4.28
N ARG A 70 17.95 32.02 -3.90
CA ARG A 70 18.81 33.12 -4.39
C ARG A 70 19.79 32.66 -5.47
N THR A 71 20.00 31.37 -5.58
CA THR A 71 20.97 30.76 -6.50
C THR A 71 20.35 29.54 -7.17
N SER A 72 20.87 29.20 -8.35
CA SER A 72 20.57 27.92 -8.98
C SER A 72 21.22 26.78 -8.20
N GLU A 73 20.53 25.66 -8.06
CA GLU A 73 20.96 24.47 -7.31
C GLU A 73 20.67 23.19 -8.10
N LEU A 74 21.64 22.27 -8.13
CA LEU A 74 21.41 20.86 -8.47
C LEU A 74 21.53 20.06 -7.19
N SER A 75 20.45 19.39 -6.78
CA SER A 75 20.37 18.60 -5.54
C SER A 75 20.13 17.14 -5.87
N LEU A 76 20.93 16.25 -5.27
CA LEU A 76 20.83 14.81 -5.44
C LEU A 76 20.92 14.16 -4.06
N THR A 77 19.93 13.34 -3.70
CA THR A 77 19.91 12.63 -2.43
C THR A 77 19.92 11.12 -2.69
N PRO A 78 21.11 10.49 -2.83
CA PRO A 78 21.23 9.04 -2.89
C PRO A 78 20.82 8.41 -1.55
N SER A 79 20.22 7.24 -1.60
CA SER A 79 19.68 6.56 -0.42
C SER A 79 19.74 5.05 -0.58
N LEU A 80 19.92 4.36 0.54
CA LEU A 80 19.90 2.90 0.62
C LEU A 80 18.68 2.49 1.44
N GLU A 81 17.83 1.68 0.84
CA GLU A 81 16.69 1.06 1.50
C GLU A 81 17.09 -0.34 1.96
N VAL A 82 16.84 -0.66 3.23
CA VAL A 82 16.98 -2.01 3.77
C VAL A 82 15.69 -2.33 4.50
N ASN A 83 14.95 -3.31 3.99
CA ASN A 83 13.67 -3.74 4.56
C ASN A 83 13.80 -5.18 5.04
N ASP A 84 13.56 -5.39 6.33
CA ASP A 84 13.54 -6.71 6.95
C ASP A 84 12.10 -7.12 7.27
N ALA A 85 11.69 -8.28 6.76
CA ALA A 85 10.41 -8.90 7.03
C ALA A 85 10.62 -10.22 7.75
N ASN A 86 10.27 -10.25 9.03
CA ASN A 86 10.31 -11.46 9.85
C ASN A 86 8.87 -11.93 10.10
N SER A 87 8.62 -13.22 9.86
CA SER A 87 7.35 -13.87 10.19
C SER A 87 7.61 -15.11 11.03
N THR A 88 6.62 -15.46 11.85
CA THR A 88 6.64 -16.70 12.62
C THR A 88 5.26 -17.33 12.51
N PHE A 89 5.22 -18.57 12.02
CA PHE A 89 4.00 -19.33 11.83
C PHE A 89 4.22 -20.76 12.34
N TYR A 90 3.40 -21.21 13.30
CA TYR A 90 3.57 -22.50 13.97
C TYR A 90 5.01 -22.84 14.40
N ARG A 91 5.72 -21.86 14.99
CA ARG A 91 7.14 -21.95 15.40
C ARG A 91 8.16 -22.04 14.27
N THR A 92 7.73 -22.15 13.01
CA THR A 92 8.59 -21.95 11.85
C THR A 92 8.80 -20.44 11.67
N LYS A 93 10.07 -20.03 11.53
CA LYS A 93 10.45 -18.65 11.28
C LYS A 93 10.80 -18.50 9.80
N ALA A 94 10.33 -17.43 9.18
CA ALA A 94 10.81 -17.00 7.87
C ALA A 94 11.30 -15.56 7.99
N ALA A 95 12.46 -15.29 7.40
CA ALA A 95 13.08 -13.97 7.36
C ALA A 95 13.39 -13.64 5.91
N ASP A 96 13.09 -12.41 5.52
CA ASP A 96 13.41 -11.88 4.20
C ASP A 96 13.97 -10.47 4.33
N THR A 97 15.11 -10.24 3.69
CA THR A 97 15.76 -8.92 3.63
C THR A 97 15.81 -8.46 2.19
N GLN A 98 15.24 -7.28 1.91
CA GLN A 98 15.31 -6.62 0.62
C GLN A 98 16.15 -5.36 0.74
N THR A 99 17.18 -5.25 -0.11
CA THR A 99 18.07 -4.08 -0.16
C THR A 99 18.00 -3.44 -1.53
N ARG A 100 17.83 -2.12 -1.58
CA ARG A 100 17.78 -1.38 -2.83
C ARG A 100 18.42 -0.01 -2.72
N PHE A 101 19.30 0.30 -3.67
CA PHE A 101 19.78 1.66 -3.88
C PHE A 101 18.77 2.48 -4.68
N TYR A 102 18.55 3.73 -4.30
CA TYR A 102 17.66 4.66 -4.99
C TYR A 102 18.04 6.11 -4.74
N PHE A 103 17.42 7.04 -5.46
CA PHE A 103 17.48 8.46 -5.14
C PHE A 103 16.18 8.88 -4.46
N ASN A 104 16.28 9.44 -3.26
CA ASN A 104 15.12 9.91 -2.50
C ASN A 104 14.62 11.26 -3.01
N ASN A 105 15.54 12.13 -3.42
CA ASN A 105 15.25 13.42 -4.03
C ASN A 105 16.22 13.70 -5.19
N LEU A 106 15.68 14.28 -6.27
CA LEU A 106 16.44 14.85 -7.38
C LEU A 106 15.83 16.22 -7.70
N ALA A 107 16.63 17.27 -7.70
CA ALA A 107 16.15 18.62 -7.92
C ALA A 107 17.08 19.42 -8.81
N LEU A 108 16.50 20.12 -9.78
CA LEU A 108 17.17 21.18 -10.53
C LEU A 108 16.39 22.46 -10.30
N ILE A 109 17.08 23.48 -9.80
CA ILE A 109 16.53 24.78 -9.48
C ILE A 109 17.37 25.83 -10.20
N LEU A 110 16.72 26.69 -10.96
CA LEU A 110 17.31 27.75 -11.74
C LEU A 110 16.77 29.07 -11.21
N ASN A 111 17.64 29.90 -10.66
CA ASN A 111 17.27 31.24 -10.22
C ASN A 111 17.79 32.28 -11.21
N ASN A 112 16.92 33.20 -11.61
CA ASN A 112 17.25 34.35 -12.43
C ASN A 112 16.97 35.63 -11.62
N PRO A 113 18.00 36.20 -10.94
CA PRO A 113 17.85 37.44 -10.21
C PRO A 113 17.61 38.62 -11.15
N SER A 114 16.79 39.59 -10.72
CA SER A 114 16.58 40.83 -11.46
C SER A 114 17.69 41.82 -11.13
N ASP A 115 18.45 42.25 -12.15
CA ASP A 115 19.53 43.22 -11.99
C ASP A 115 19.03 44.68 -11.96
N GLY A 116 17.79 44.92 -12.40
CA GLY A 116 17.16 46.25 -12.38
C GLY A 116 16.40 46.46 -11.08
N GLY A 117 16.75 47.48 -10.30
CA GLY A 117 16.22 47.79 -8.95
C GLY A 117 14.71 48.07 -8.81
N GLY A 118 13.86 47.61 -9.74
CA GLY A 118 12.41 47.66 -9.65
C GLY A 118 11.81 46.62 -8.69
N ASP A 119 10.48 46.53 -8.69
CA ASP A 119 9.71 45.73 -7.72
C ASP A 119 9.90 44.21 -7.89
N TRP A 120 10.18 43.76 -9.11
CA TRP A 120 10.51 42.36 -9.39
C TRP A 120 11.94 42.04 -8.94
N ARG A 121 12.10 41.07 -8.02
CA ARG A 121 13.39 40.76 -7.39
C ARG A 121 14.09 39.55 -8.01
N SER A 122 13.36 38.48 -8.34
CA SER A 122 13.90 37.30 -9.01
C SER A 122 12.79 36.42 -9.56
N GLY A 123 13.10 35.64 -10.59
CA GLY A 123 12.28 34.52 -11.05
C GLY A 123 13.00 33.20 -10.79
N THR A 124 12.33 32.25 -10.16
CA THR A 124 12.87 30.91 -9.91
C THR A 124 12.05 29.89 -10.67
N PHE A 125 12.73 28.98 -11.38
CA PHE A 125 12.13 27.83 -12.05
C PHE A 125 12.79 26.57 -11.52
N GLY A 126 12.03 25.50 -11.31
CA GLY A 126 12.60 24.27 -10.76
C GLY A 126 11.77 23.05 -11.08
N VAL A 127 12.48 21.95 -11.23
CA VAL A 127 11.92 20.61 -11.39
C VAL A 127 12.44 19.78 -10.23
N VAL A 128 11.52 19.26 -9.42
CA VAL A 128 11.85 18.46 -8.25
C VAL A 128 11.12 17.13 -8.34
N TYR A 129 11.87 16.06 -8.11
CA TYR A 129 11.38 14.71 -7.92
C TYR A 129 11.63 14.34 -6.46
N ASP A 130 10.56 14.00 -5.76
CA ASP A 130 10.58 13.50 -4.39
C ASP A 130 9.88 12.16 -4.30
N ARG A 131 10.56 11.21 -3.65
CA ARG A 131 10.03 9.88 -3.42
C ARG A 131 9.29 9.84 -2.09
N GLN A 132 7.96 9.74 -2.11
CA GLN A 132 7.17 9.75 -0.88
C GLN A 132 7.09 8.38 -0.16
N GLN A 133 6.88 7.28 -0.90
CA GLN A 133 6.70 5.97 -0.27
C GLN A 133 7.42 4.83 -0.98
N THR A 134 7.69 3.79 -0.21
CA THR A 134 8.23 2.52 -0.69
C THR A 134 7.34 1.34 -0.37
N HIS A 135 7.25 0.43 -1.34
CA HIS A 135 6.58 -0.86 -1.22
C HIS A 135 7.53 -2.00 -1.58
N HIS A 136 8.83 -1.77 -1.44
CA HIS A 136 9.85 -2.75 -1.81
C HIS A 136 10.11 -3.73 -0.66
N TRP A 137 9.09 -4.46 -0.28
CA TRP A 137 9.16 -5.49 0.74
C TRP A 137 8.59 -6.80 0.21
N ARG A 138 9.19 -7.92 0.61
CA ARG A 138 8.64 -9.25 0.38
C ARG A 138 8.29 -9.84 1.74
N LYS A 139 7.01 -10.12 1.95
CA LYS A 139 6.53 -10.86 3.12
C LYS A 139 6.37 -12.32 2.72
N GLN A 140 7.01 -13.20 3.46
CA GLN A 140 6.85 -14.64 3.30
C GLN A 140 6.50 -15.24 4.66
N ALA A 141 5.52 -16.14 4.67
CA ALA A 141 5.22 -17.01 5.80
C ALA A 141 5.41 -18.45 5.33
N ILE A 142 6.18 -19.23 6.09
CA ILE A 142 6.44 -20.65 5.83
C ILE A 142 6.03 -21.42 7.07
N GLY A 143 5.37 -22.57 6.88
CA GLY A 143 5.04 -23.50 7.95
C GLY A 143 5.23 -24.93 7.49
N ASP A 144 5.95 -25.72 8.27
CA ASP A 144 6.26 -27.12 7.95
C ASP A 144 5.16 -28.10 8.42
N ARG A 145 4.19 -27.59 9.18
CA ARG A 145 3.00 -28.34 9.61
C ARG A 145 1.86 -27.39 9.95
N VAL A 146 0.69 -27.63 9.37
CA VAL A 146 -0.55 -26.94 9.76
C VAL A 146 -1.40 -27.96 10.52
N PRO A 147 -1.50 -27.89 11.86
CA PRO A 147 -2.10 -28.94 12.69
C PRO A 147 -3.62 -29.12 12.48
N GLY A 148 -4.23 -28.39 11.56
CA GLY A 148 -5.65 -28.50 11.22
C GLY A 148 -5.94 -27.78 9.91
N THR A 149 -7.03 -28.17 9.27
CA THR A 149 -7.56 -27.47 8.10
C THR A 149 -8.56 -26.41 8.56
N PHE A 150 -8.93 -25.47 7.68
CA PHE A 150 -10.05 -24.57 7.97
C PHE A 150 -11.35 -25.34 8.24
N LEU A 151 -11.53 -26.51 7.61
CA LEU A 151 -12.66 -27.40 7.87
C LEU A 151 -12.70 -27.93 9.31
N GLN A 152 -11.55 -28.08 9.96
CA GLN A 152 -11.51 -28.46 11.38
C GLN A 152 -12.22 -27.45 12.27
N ARG A 153 -12.20 -26.16 11.92
CA ARG A 153 -12.96 -25.13 12.65
C ARG A 153 -14.45 -25.47 12.62
N PHE A 154 -14.98 -25.83 11.45
CA PHE A 154 -16.40 -26.19 11.30
C PHE A 154 -16.74 -27.50 11.98
N VAL A 155 -15.84 -28.49 11.97
CA VAL A 155 -16.00 -29.73 12.74
C VAL A 155 -16.12 -29.43 14.24
N ASN A 156 -15.22 -28.62 14.77
CA ASN A 156 -15.22 -28.25 16.20
C ASN A 156 -16.47 -27.44 16.57
N GLU A 157 -16.96 -26.60 15.66
CA GLU A 157 -18.17 -25.80 15.83
C GLU A 157 -19.44 -26.67 15.74
N ALA A 158 -19.51 -27.62 14.80
CA ALA A 158 -20.65 -28.51 14.62
C ALA A 158 -20.79 -29.57 15.73
N SER A 159 -19.67 -30.03 16.28
CA SER A 159 -19.63 -31.13 17.25
C SER A 159 -20.46 -30.81 18.50
N GLY A 160 -21.37 -31.72 18.85
CA GLY A 160 -22.36 -31.54 19.92
C GLY A 160 -23.74 -31.06 19.45
N THR A 161 -23.87 -30.63 18.19
CA THR A 161 -25.15 -30.21 17.59
C THR A 161 -25.64 -31.27 16.60
N ARG A 162 -26.94 -31.56 16.59
CA ARG A 162 -27.53 -32.46 15.59
C ARG A 162 -27.49 -31.82 14.20
N VAL A 163 -27.44 -32.66 13.15
CA VAL A 163 -27.44 -32.23 11.74
C VAL A 163 -28.67 -31.37 11.40
N ASP A 164 -29.83 -31.70 11.96
CA ASP A 164 -31.08 -30.98 11.68
C ASP A 164 -31.07 -29.54 12.26
N ASP A 165 -30.31 -29.33 13.34
CA ASP A 165 -30.27 -28.07 14.10
C ASP A 165 -29.13 -27.14 13.63
N LEU A 166 -28.17 -27.69 12.89
CA LEU A 166 -27.03 -26.94 12.32
C LEU A 166 -27.49 -25.76 11.46
N ASN A 167 -28.50 -25.96 10.60
CA ASN A 167 -29.00 -24.91 9.71
C ASN A 167 -30.09 -24.03 10.33
N ASN A 168 -30.83 -24.53 11.31
CA ASN A 168 -32.05 -23.87 11.79
C ASN A 168 -31.88 -23.17 13.15
N ASP A 169 -30.86 -23.54 13.93
CA ASP A 169 -30.72 -23.08 15.32
C ASP A 169 -29.30 -22.61 15.65
N ALA A 170 -28.28 -23.40 15.31
CA ALA A 170 -26.92 -23.17 15.82
C ALA A 170 -26.00 -22.39 14.86
N PHE A 171 -25.79 -22.87 13.64
CA PHE A 171 -24.69 -22.42 12.77
C PHE A 171 -25.07 -22.26 11.28
N PRO A 172 -26.12 -21.48 10.95
CA PRO A 172 -26.66 -21.34 9.58
C PRO A 172 -25.69 -20.74 8.54
N PHE A 173 -24.65 -20.03 8.99
CA PHE A 173 -23.71 -19.33 8.10
C PHE A 173 -22.26 -19.80 8.25
N SER A 174 -22.03 -20.89 8.99
CA SER A 174 -20.70 -21.46 9.20
C SER A 174 -20.72 -22.96 8.93
N SER A 175 -20.89 -23.78 9.96
CA SER A 175 -20.79 -25.24 9.84
C SER A 175 -21.90 -25.86 8.99
N SER A 176 -23.10 -25.26 8.91
CA SER A 176 -24.15 -25.75 8.01
C SER A 176 -23.73 -25.66 6.53
N LEU A 177 -23.06 -24.58 6.14
CA LEU A 177 -22.55 -24.40 4.78
C LEU A 177 -21.49 -25.46 4.48
N ALA A 178 -20.58 -25.69 5.43
CA ALA A 178 -19.57 -26.73 5.31
C ALA A 178 -20.19 -28.14 5.19
N TRP A 179 -21.31 -28.42 5.88
CA TRP A 179 -22.07 -29.65 5.74
C TRP A 179 -22.70 -29.77 4.35
N TYR A 180 -23.43 -28.76 3.89
CA TYR A 180 -24.08 -28.77 2.57
C TYR A 180 -23.11 -28.82 1.40
N THR A 181 -21.87 -28.36 1.57
CA THR A 181 -20.81 -28.48 0.57
C THR A 181 -19.97 -29.76 0.72
N TYR A 182 -20.36 -30.70 1.59
CA TYR A 182 -19.60 -31.93 1.88
C TYR A 182 -18.16 -31.68 2.37
N GLY A 183 -17.92 -30.53 3.01
CA GLY A 183 -16.64 -30.21 3.65
C GLY A 183 -16.48 -30.87 5.02
N ILE A 184 -17.59 -31.18 5.68
CA ILE A 184 -17.62 -31.97 6.93
C ILE A 184 -18.67 -33.08 6.80
N ASP A 185 -18.43 -34.20 7.48
CA ASP A 185 -19.31 -35.38 7.50
C ASP A 185 -19.57 -35.81 8.95
N GLN A 186 -20.67 -36.52 9.19
CA GLN A 186 -21.11 -36.94 10.51
C GLN A 186 -20.53 -38.32 10.78
N LEU A 187 -19.71 -38.41 11.84
CA LEU A 187 -19.05 -39.65 12.23
C LEU A 187 -19.96 -40.52 13.10
N ASP A 188 -20.64 -39.91 14.07
CA ASP A 188 -21.58 -40.59 14.96
C ASP A 188 -22.82 -39.72 15.19
N SER A 189 -23.99 -40.27 14.83
CA SER A 189 -25.29 -39.63 14.99
C SER A 189 -25.81 -39.63 16.42
N THR A 190 -25.26 -40.47 17.30
CA THR A 190 -25.64 -40.53 18.70
C THR A 190 -24.81 -39.55 19.53
N ALA A 191 -23.51 -39.44 19.23
CA ALA A 191 -22.61 -38.50 19.90
C ALA A 191 -22.56 -37.11 19.24
N ASN A 192 -23.23 -36.91 18.10
CA ASN A 192 -23.19 -35.69 17.29
C ASN A 192 -21.75 -35.23 16.98
N THR A 193 -20.91 -36.17 16.55
CA THR A 193 -19.51 -35.90 16.20
C THR A 193 -19.35 -35.80 14.68
N TYR A 194 -18.43 -34.93 14.26
CA TYR A 194 -18.16 -34.66 12.85
C TYR A 194 -16.69 -34.91 12.52
N VAL A 195 -16.41 -35.09 11.23
CA VAL A 195 -15.07 -35.24 10.68
C VAL A 195 -14.92 -34.35 9.45
N SER A 196 -13.72 -33.87 9.22
CA SER A 196 -13.37 -33.06 8.05
C SER A 196 -13.16 -33.99 6.85
N ALA A 197 -13.69 -33.61 5.67
CA ALA A 197 -13.47 -34.35 4.43
C ALA A 197 -11.98 -34.38 4.01
N ILE A 198 -11.18 -33.42 4.49
CA ILE A 198 -9.74 -33.36 4.27
C ILE A 198 -9.01 -33.85 5.52
N PRO A 199 -8.15 -34.90 5.44
CA PRO A 199 -7.35 -35.37 6.57
C PRO A 199 -6.35 -34.34 7.07
N PHE A 200 -5.86 -34.51 8.31
CA PHE A 200 -4.74 -33.72 8.83
C PHE A 200 -3.45 -33.95 8.02
N GLY A 201 -2.63 -32.89 7.88
CA GLY A 201 -1.26 -32.94 7.32
C GLY A 201 -0.19 -32.78 8.39
#